data_AF-A0A5D2GPU4-F1
#
_entry.id   AF-A0A5D2GPU4-F1
#
_cell.length_a   1.000
_cell.length_b   1.000
_cell.length_c   1.000
_cell.angle_alpha   90.00
_cell.angle_beta   90.00
_cell.angle_gamma   90.00
#
_symmetry.space_group_name_H-M   'P 1'
#
loop_
_entity.id
_entity.type
_entity.pdbx_description
1 polymer ?
#
loop_
_entity_poly.entity_id
_entity_poly.type
_entity_poly.pdbx_seq_one_letter_code
_entity_poly.pdbx_strand_id
1 'polypeptide(L)'
;MIVLMMILHVFCIYLTGDFKKPRELTWVTGVILGVLTASFGITGYSLPQDQIGYWAVKIITGVPEVISVIGSPLVELFHGSASVGQSTLTHFYSLHTFVLPLLTAVFMLMHFLMIRKQGISGPL
;
A
#
# COMPACT_ATOMS: atom_id res chain seq x y z
N MET A 1 -5.44 -2.93 13.52
CA MET A 1 -6.14 -4.24 13.41
C MET A 1 -6.18 -4.78 11.99
N ILE A 2 -6.49 -3.96 10.98
CA ILE A 2 -6.51 -4.40 9.56
C ILE A 2 -5.17 -5.03 9.13
N VAL A 3 -4.04 -4.35 9.37
CA VAL A 3 -2.71 -4.87 9.00
C VAL A 3 -2.40 -6.21 9.69
N LEU A 4 -2.77 -6.37 10.96
CA LEU A 4 -2.59 -7.62 11.69
C LEU A 4 -3.39 -8.76 11.03
N MET A 5 -4.67 -8.53 10.72
CA MET A 5 -5.52 -9.53 10.06
C MET A 5 -5.01 -9.85 8.65
N MET A 6 -4.51 -8.85 7.92
CA MET A 6 -3.90 -9.04 6.62
C MET A 6 -2.66 -9.93 6.70
N ILE A 7 -1.78 -9.72 7.69
CA ILE A 7 -0.60 -10.57 7.90
C ILE A 7 -1.04 -12.01 8.20
N LEU A 8 -1.99 -12.20 9.12
CA LEU A 8 -2.53 -13.53 9.43
C LEU A 8 -3.17 -14.19 8.21
N HIS A 9 -3.86 -13.43 7.36
CA HIS A 9 -4.42 -13.91 6.11
C HIS A 9 -3.34 -14.38 5.13
N VAL A 10 -2.25 -13.61 4.96
CA VAL A 10 -1.10 -14.01 4.14
C VAL A 10 -0.48 -15.31 4.67
N PHE A 11 -0.31 -15.44 5.98
CA PHE A 11 0.17 -16.68 6.60
C PHE A 11 -0.74 -17.87 6.28
N CYS A 12 -2.07 -17.70 6.41
CA CYS A 12 -3.03 -18.76 6.11
C CYS A 12 -2.88 -19.23 4.65
N ILE A 13 -2.89 -18.31 3.69
CA ILE A 13 -2.77 -18.62 2.25
C ILE A 13 -1.45 -19.31 1.91
N TYR A 14 -0.35 -18.89 2.55
CA TYR A 14 0.95 -19.50 2.31
C TYR A 14 1.03 -20.92 2.89
N LEU A 15 0.55 -21.12 4.12
CA LEU A 15 0.58 -22.42 4.81
C LEU A 15 -0.37 -23.43 4.17
N THR A 16 -1.50 -23.00 3.59
CA THR A 16 -2.43 -23.87 2.86
C THR A 16 -2.04 -24.11 1.40
N GLY A 17 -1.07 -23.35 0.87
CA GLY A 17 -0.63 -23.45 -0.52
C GLY A 17 -1.63 -22.88 -1.53
N ASP A 18 -2.51 -21.98 -1.09
CA ASP A 18 -3.63 -21.47 -1.89
C ASP A 18 -3.20 -20.53 -3.02
N PHE A 19 -1.96 -20.06 -3.00
CA PHE A 19 -1.35 -19.24 -4.05
C PHE A 19 -0.97 -20.03 -5.32
N LYS A 20 -0.98 -21.37 -5.27
CA LYS A 20 -0.61 -22.23 -6.40
C LYS A 20 -1.62 -22.13 -7.54
N LYS A 21 -1.21 -22.57 -8.74
CA LYS A 21 -2.07 -22.67 -9.93
C LYS A 21 -3.43 -23.32 -9.58
N PRO A 22 -4.58 -22.75 -10.00
CA PRO A 22 -4.76 -21.60 -10.92
C PRO A 22 -4.88 -20.22 -10.24
N ARG A 23 -4.55 -20.08 -8.95
CA ARG A 23 -4.82 -18.89 -8.12
C ARG A 23 -3.66 -17.88 -8.03
N GLU A 24 -2.68 -17.97 -8.91
CA GLU A 24 -1.48 -17.11 -8.93
C GLU A 24 -1.84 -15.61 -9.06
N LEU A 25 -2.85 -15.27 -9.87
CA LEU A 25 -3.30 -13.89 -10.03
C LEU A 25 -4.01 -13.35 -8.78
N THR A 26 -4.72 -14.22 -8.04
CA THR A 26 -5.31 -13.86 -6.75
C THR A 26 -4.20 -13.54 -5.74
N TRP A 27 -3.09 -14.28 -5.77
CA TRP A 27 -1.92 -13.97 -4.95
C TRP A 27 -1.28 -12.62 -5.32
N VAL A 28 -1.06 -12.36 -6.62
CA VAL A 28 -0.49 -11.08 -7.09
C VAL A 28 -1.37 -9.90 -6.68
N THR A 29 -2.69 -10.00 -6.85
CA THR A 29 -3.62 -8.95 -6.41
C THR A 29 -3.60 -8.77 -4.89
N GLY A 30 -3.45 -9.86 -4.11
CA GLY A 30 -3.26 -9.79 -2.66
C GLY A 30 -1.99 -9.05 -2.24
N VAL A 31 -0.86 -9.28 -2.93
CA VAL A 31 0.39 -8.54 -2.69
C VAL A 31 0.21 -7.05 -2.97
N ILE A 32 -0.45 -6.70 -4.07
CA ILE A 32 -0.74 -5.30 -4.42
C ILE A 32 -1.62 -4.64 -3.34
N LEU A 33 -2.65 -5.35 -2.85
CA LEU A 33 -3.47 -4.87 -1.73
C LEU A 33 -2.66 -4.69 -0.44
N GLY A 34 -1.66 -5.55 -0.20
CA GLY A 34 -0.72 -5.39 0.90
C GLY A 34 0.10 -4.11 0.81
N VAL A 35 0.64 -3.81 -0.37
CA VAL A 35 1.36 -2.55 -0.63
C VAL A 35 0.45 -1.33 -0.45
N LEU A 36 -0.76 -1.36 -1.02
CA LEU A 36 -1.73 -0.26 -0.86
C LEU A 36 -2.10 -0.04 0.60
N THR A 37 -2.27 -1.10 1.38
CA THR A 37 -2.57 -1.02 2.83
C THR A 37 -1.40 -0.41 3.61
N ALA A 38 -0.16 -0.73 3.26
CA ALA A 38 1.01 -0.07 3.85
C ALA A 38 1.07 1.42 3.49
N SER A 39 0.75 1.77 2.23
CA SER A 39 0.66 3.16 1.78
C SER A 39 -0.42 3.96 2.53
N PHE A 40 -1.57 3.34 2.87
CA PHE A 40 -2.57 3.94 3.75
C PHE A 40 -2.00 4.28 5.12
N GLY A 41 -1.17 3.39 5.69
CA GLY A 41 -0.48 3.64 6.96
C GLY A 41 0.42 4.87 6.90
N ILE A 42 1.29 4.96 5.89
CA ILE A 42 2.24 6.06 5.74
C ILE A 42 1.53 7.40 5.53
N THR A 43 0.58 7.45 4.59
CA THR A 43 -0.15 8.68 4.25
C THR A 43 -1.13 9.12 5.33
N GLY A 44 -1.72 8.19 6.09
CA GLY A 44 -2.63 8.52 7.19
C GLY A 44 -1.88 9.00 8.43
N TYR A 45 -0.71 8.41 8.70
CA TYR A 45 0.11 8.75 9.85
C TYR A 45 0.65 10.19 9.80
N SER A 46 0.76 10.77 8.62
CA SER A 46 1.20 12.15 8.45
C SER A 46 0.13 13.20 8.78
N LEU A 47 -1.15 12.84 8.76
CA LEU A 47 -2.26 13.80 8.79
C LEU A 47 -2.42 14.57 10.11
N PRO A 48 -2.15 13.99 11.30
CA PRO A 48 -2.22 14.73 12.56
C PRO A 48 -1.18 15.85 12.70
N GLN A 49 -0.12 15.82 11.88
CA GLN A 49 0.98 16.79 11.92
C GLN A 49 1.67 16.90 13.30
N ASP A 50 1.68 15.79 14.05
CA ASP A 50 2.46 15.69 15.28
C ASP A 50 3.94 15.44 14.97
N GLN A 51 4.79 15.62 15.96
CA GLN A 51 6.25 15.47 15.81
C GLN A 51 6.62 14.09 15.23
N ILE A 52 5.97 13.02 15.70
CA ILE A 52 6.31 11.66 15.27
C ILE A 52 5.87 11.43 13.83
N GLY A 53 4.65 11.84 13.47
CA GLY A 53 4.14 11.78 12.11
C GLY A 53 5.01 12.55 11.11
N TYR A 54 5.39 13.79 11.45
CA TYR A 54 6.23 14.63 10.58
C TYR A 54 7.61 14.02 10.31
N TRP A 55 8.31 13.57 11.36
CA TRP A 55 9.64 12.97 11.20
C TRP A 55 9.61 11.62 10.50
N ALA A 56 8.59 10.80 10.76
CA ALA A 56 8.40 9.54 10.06
C ALA A 56 8.27 9.77 8.54
N VAL A 57 7.43 10.71 8.13
CA VAL A 57 7.24 11.04 6.70
C VAL A 57 8.54 11.56 6.10
N LYS A 58 9.22 12.48 6.78
CA LYS A 58 10.48 13.05 6.30
C LYS A 58 11.54 11.97 6.02
N ILE A 59 11.64 10.97 6.90
CA ILE A 59 12.59 9.86 6.72
C ILE A 59 12.14 8.95 5.57
N ILE A 60 10.88 8.49 5.58
CA ILE A 60 10.37 7.51 4.60
C ILE A 60 10.40 8.07 3.18
N THR A 61 9.99 9.33 3.01
CA THR A 61 9.91 9.97 1.69
C THR A 61 11.26 10.44 1.15
N GLY A 62 12.30 10.52 2.01
CA GLY A 62 13.67 10.79 1.58
C GLY A 62 14.42 9.54 1.09
N VAL A 63 13.94 8.33 1.39
CA VAL A 63 14.58 7.07 0.97
C VAL A 63 14.84 7.00 -0.55
N PRO A 64 13.90 7.40 -1.44
CA PRO A 64 14.11 7.29 -2.88
C PRO A 64 15.24 8.15 -3.44
N GLU A 65 15.76 9.15 -2.72
CA GLU A 65 16.89 9.98 -3.18
C GLU A 65 18.15 9.16 -3.48
N VAL A 66 18.29 7.97 -2.88
CA VAL A 66 19.40 7.05 -3.15
C VAL A 66 19.38 6.48 -4.57
N ILE A 67 18.24 6.53 -5.25
CA ILE A 67 18.08 5.98 -6.60
C ILE A 67 18.69 6.96 -7.60
N SER A 68 19.72 6.52 -8.32
CA SER A 68 20.39 7.33 -9.34
C SER A 68 19.41 7.76 -10.45
N VAL A 69 19.57 8.99 -10.94
CA VAL A 69 18.79 9.65 -12.02
C VAL A 69 17.34 10.00 -11.66
N ILE A 70 16.57 9.07 -11.08
CA ILE A 70 15.12 9.27 -10.84
C ILE A 70 14.76 9.58 -9.38
N GLY A 71 15.70 9.46 -8.44
CA GLY A 71 15.44 9.66 -7.01
C GLY A 71 15.00 11.08 -6.65
N SER A 72 15.84 12.07 -6.97
CA SER A 72 15.55 13.48 -6.68
C SER A 72 14.23 14.00 -7.28
N PRO A 73 13.92 13.81 -8.57
CA PRO A 73 12.64 14.28 -9.12
C PRO A 73 11.44 13.54 -8.52
N LEU A 74 11.60 12.29 -8.08
CA LEU A 74 10.53 11.53 -7.44
C LEU A 74 10.22 12.06 -6.03
N VAL A 75 11.24 12.39 -5.24
CA VAL A 75 11.04 12.97 -3.90
C VAL A 75 10.41 14.36 -3.99
N GLU A 76 10.88 15.18 -4.93
CA GLU A 76 10.30 16.51 -5.17
C GLU A 76 8.83 16.42 -5.61
N LEU A 77 8.46 15.42 -6.42
CA LEU A 77 7.08 15.15 -6.79
C LEU A 77 6.21 14.80 -5.56
N PHE A 78 6.71 13.95 -4.65
CA PHE A 78 5.98 13.59 -3.44
C PHE A 78 5.82 14.80 -2.49
N HIS A 79 6.86 15.60 -2.31
CA HIS A 79 6.84 16.74 -1.41
C HIS A 79 6.11 17.95 -1.99
N GLY A 80 6.13 18.11 -3.31
CA GLY A 80 5.69 19.33 -4.00
C GLY A 80 6.59 20.54 -3.74
N SER A 81 7.75 20.34 -3.12
CA SER A 81 8.75 21.34 -2.72
C SER A 81 10.07 20.66 -2.38
N ALA A 82 11.15 21.44 -2.19
CA ALA A 82 12.48 20.94 -1.83
C ALA A 82 12.55 20.25 -0.44
N SER A 83 11.52 20.42 0.39
CA SER A 83 11.41 19.76 1.69
C SER A 83 9.96 19.49 2.06
N VAL A 84 9.72 18.58 3.01
CA VAL A 84 8.40 18.30 3.58
C VAL A 84 7.77 19.58 4.16
N GLY A 85 6.53 19.86 3.76
CA GLY A 85 5.78 21.04 4.20
C GLY A 85 4.29 20.97 3.86
N GLN A 86 3.66 22.13 3.69
CA GLN A 86 2.21 22.23 3.46
C GLN A 86 1.73 21.58 2.15
N SER A 87 2.54 21.69 1.09
CA SER A 87 2.32 21.01 -0.20
C SER A 87 2.26 19.49 -0.01
N THR A 88 3.20 18.94 0.76
CA THR A 88 3.27 17.50 1.06
C THR A 88 2.03 17.02 1.79
N LEU A 89 1.56 17.79 2.80
CA LEU A 89 0.33 17.46 3.52
C LEU A 89 -0.89 17.41 2.59
N THR A 90 -0.99 18.38 1.67
CA THR A 90 -2.09 18.45 0.70
C THR A 90 -2.07 17.26 -0.27
N HIS A 91 -0.88 16.89 -0.77
CA HIS A 91 -0.71 15.70 -1.60
C HIS A 91 -1.06 14.42 -0.84
N PHE A 92 -0.59 14.28 0.39
CA PHE A 92 -0.82 13.07 1.20
C PHE A 92 -2.29 12.94 1.58
N TYR A 93 -2.98 14.05 1.87
CA TYR A 93 -4.42 14.05 2.09
C TYR A 93 -5.19 13.58 0.85
N SER A 94 -4.84 14.11 -0.33
CA SER A 94 -5.46 13.69 -1.60
C SER A 94 -5.18 12.21 -1.90
N LEU A 95 -3.93 11.76 -1.73
CA LEU A 95 -3.55 10.36 -1.89
C LEU A 95 -4.33 9.46 -0.94
N HIS A 96 -4.46 9.83 0.34
CA HIS A 96 -5.10 9.03 1.37
C HIS A 96 -6.62 8.93 1.22
N THR A 97 -7.28 10.02 0.83
CA THR A 97 -8.75 10.10 0.81
C THR A 97 -9.37 9.82 -0.56
N PHE A 98 -8.60 9.97 -1.64
CA PHE A 98 -9.11 9.78 -3.00
C PHE A 98 -8.40 8.64 -3.74
N VAL A 99 -7.08 8.74 -3.92
CA VAL A 99 -6.33 7.81 -4.79
C VAL A 99 -6.26 6.41 -4.20
N LEU A 100 -5.83 6.27 -2.95
CA LEU A 100 -5.69 4.97 -2.29
C LEU A 100 -7.05 4.26 -2.11
N PRO A 101 -8.14 4.93 -1.70
CA PRO A 101 -9.46 4.29 -1.62
C PRO A 101 -9.95 3.79 -2.97
N LEU A 102 -9.78 4.56 -4.03
CA LEU A 102 -10.17 4.14 -5.38
C LEU A 102 -9.36 2.93 -5.85
N LEU A 103 -8.04 2.96 -5.72
CA LEU A 103 -7.17 1.85 -6.11
C LEU A 103 -7.50 0.59 -5.31
N THR A 104 -7.62 0.70 -3.99
CA THR A 104 -7.95 -0.45 -3.15
C THR A 104 -9.32 -1.01 -3.46
N ALA A 105 -10.33 -0.18 -3.74
CA ALA A 105 -11.65 -0.67 -4.16
C ALA A 105 -11.58 -1.47 -5.47
N VAL A 106 -10.84 -0.97 -6.46
CA VAL A 106 -10.66 -1.66 -7.75
C VAL A 106 -9.92 -2.99 -7.57
N PHE A 107 -8.82 -3.01 -6.81
CA PHE A 107 -8.07 -4.24 -6.56
C PHE A 107 -8.82 -5.24 -5.68
N MET A 108 -9.59 -4.78 -4.69
CA MET A 108 -10.47 -5.65 -3.88
C MET A 108 -11.54 -6.30 -4.74
N LEU A 109 -12.18 -5.54 -5.64
CA LEU A 109 -13.16 -6.07 -6.57
C LEU A 109 -12.53 -7.16 -7.46
N MET A 110 -11.37 -6.89 -8.06
CA MET A 110 -10.65 -7.88 -8.87
C MET A 110 -10.30 -9.13 -8.05
N HIS A 111 -9.79 -8.96 -6.84
CA HIS A 111 -9.41 -10.04 -5.94
C HIS A 111 -10.61 -10.95 -5.61
N PHE A 112 -11.75 -10.37 -5.25
CA PHE A 112 -12.97 -11.12 -4.95
C PHE A 112 -13.58 -11.81 -6.18
N LEU A 113 -13.55 -11.16 -7.35
CA LEU A 113 -14.04 -11.77 -8.58
C LEU A 113 -13.22 -13.01 -8.96
N MET A 114 -11.90 -12.97 -8.78
CA MET A 114 -11.04 -14.14 -9.03
C MET A 114 -11.34 -15.28 -8.07
N ILE A 115 -11.49 -15.00 -6.77
CA ILE A 115 -11.87 -16.00 -5.76
C ILE A 115 -13.23 -16.61 -6.10
N ARG A 116 -14.23 -15.78 -6.44
CA ARG A 116 -15.57 -16.25 -6.81
C ARG A 116 -15.55 -17.15 -8.06
N LYS A 117 -14.69 -16.84 -9.03
CA LYS A 117 -14.55 -17.61 -10.27
C LYS A 117 -13.82 -18.94 -10.07
N GLN A 118 -12.82 -18.98 -9.20
CA GLN A 118 -11.92 -20.12 -9.04
C GLN A 118 -12.29 -21.04 -7.87
N GLY A 119 -13.12 -20.57 -6.94
CA GLY A 119 -13.49 -21.28 -5.72
C GLY A 119 -12.35 -21.31 -4.69
N ILE A 120 -12.67 -21.85 -3.51
CA ILE A 120 -11.71 -22.09 -2.44
C ILE A 120 -10.86 -23.33 -2.79
N SER A 121 -9.65 -23.38 -2.26
CA SER A 121 -8.79 -24.56 -2.27
C SER A 121 -9.48 -25.81 -1.72
N GLY A 122 -9.05 -26.96 -2.22
CA GLY A 122 -9.45 -28.25 -1.69
C GLY A 122 -8.82 -28.51 -0.31
N PRO A 123 -9.21 -29.61 0.37
CA PRO A 123 -8.58 -30.03 1.61
C PRO A 123 -7.08 -30.25 1.42
N LEU A 124 -6.32 -30.04 2.51
CA LEU A 124 -4.87 -30.23 2.57
C LEU A 124 -4.46 -31.69 2.32
#